data_AF-M2XXQ0-F1
#
_entry.id   AF-M2XXQ0-F1
#
_cell.length_a   1.000
_cell.length_b   1.000
_cell.length_c   1.000
_cell.angle_alpha   90.00
_cell.angle_beta   90.00
_cell.angle_gamma   90.00
#
_symmetry.space_group_name_H-M   'P 1'
#
loop_
_entity.id
_entity.type
_entity.pdbx_description
1 polymer ?
#
loop_
_entity_poly.entity_id
_entity_poly.type
_entity_poly.pdbx_seq_one_letter_code
_entity_poly.pdbx_strand_id
1 'polypeptide(L)'
;MSRADAHDPRARSRAYECATVEYQTVRREPRAVFDDLTRTSFEACAALADAVFDECTEHASPAEAARGGRLLAQEDSHVRCILEPEGPGRYLLGFEVPCGPGPGQGLSRLLHALGLKGAAARTDPALQGRLLSTTHLIEDLVLGVDSICSTAPGRLTVGIAGSEQDASIEFIDGVRILRRIHPRTWRLLHRDDVQDLLRRILAPFQDPELYTLNIRSQPPYGSLGRNWTVTSNEQLRRFAGGGRLDLPALGTPQDLLAS
;
A
#
# COMPACT_ATOMS: atom_id res chain seq x y z
N MET A 1 -28.52 20.60 5.05
CA MET A 1 -27.12 20.47 5.50
C MET A 1 -26.80 18.98 5.59
N SER A 2 -25.67 18.60 5.02
CA SER A 2 -25.32 17.24 4.60
C SER A 2 -25.25 16.23 5.76
N ARG A 3 -25.75 15.01 5.53
CA ARG A 3 -25.68 13.85 6.43
C ARG A 3 -24.26 13.22 6.50
N ALA A 4 -23.24 13.87 5.91
CA ALA A 4 -21.91 13.30 5.71
C ALA A 4 -20.96 13.40 6.91
N ASP A 5 -21.22 14.25 7.91
CA ASP A 5 -20.20 14.57 8.92
C ASP A 5 -20.06 13.53 10.06
N ALA A 6 -21.04 12.65 10.25
CA ALA A 6 -21.03 11.70 11.37
C ALA A 6 -20.27 10.38 11.09
N HIS A 7 -19.81 10.16 9.86
CA HIS A 7 -19.14 8.92 9.44
C HIS A 7 -17.76 9.16 8.80
N ASP A 8 -17.22 10.38 8.85
CA ASP A 8 -15.88 10.64 8.31
C ASP A 8 -14.83 9.80 9.08
N PRO A 9 -14.19 8.79 8.44
CA PRO A 9 -13.19 7.95 9.10
C PRO A 9 -11.97 8.77 9.57
N ARG A 10 -11.76 9.98 9.03
CA ARG A 10 -10.72 10.91 9.50
C ARG A 10 -10.99 11.42 10.92
N ALA A 11 -12.25 11.50 11.34
CA ALA A 11 -12.61 12.00 12.67
C ALA A 11 -12.32 11.00 13.80
N ARG A 12 -12.18 9.71 13.47
CA ARG A 12 -11.94 8.62 14.44
C ARG A 12 -10.49 8.10 14.46
N SER A 13 -9.61 8.68 13.63
CA SER A 13 -8.29 8.13 13.35
C SER A 13 -7.17 9.14 13.58
N ARG A 14 -6.05 8.66 14.13
CA ARG A 14 -4.83 9.46 14.34
C ARG A 14 -4.09 9.71 13.03
N ALA A 15 -4.21 8.78 12.08
CA ALA A 15 -3.73 8.89 10.72
C ALA A 15 -4.73 8.18 9.80
N TYR A 16 -4.95 8.71 8.61
CA TYR A 16 -5.86 8.14 7.63
C TYR A 16 -5.39 8.42 6.20
N GLU A 17 -5.49 7.41 5.35
CA GLU A 17 -5.28 7.51 3.91
C GLU A 17 -6.28 6.60 3.20
N CYS A 18 -6.74 6.98 2.01
CA CYS A 18 -7.59 6.11 1.20
C CYS A 18 -7.27 6.19 -0.28
N ALA A 19 -7.66 5.13 -0.99
CA ALA A 19 -7.59 5.02 -2.43
C ALA A 19 -8.87 4.36 -2.97
N THR A 20 -9.31 4.80 -4.14
CA THR A 20 -10.33 4.09 -4.92
C THR A 20 -9.65 2.97 -5.69
N VAL A 21 -10.21 1.77 -5.59
CA VAL A 21 -9.76 0.57 -6.28
C VAL A 21 -10.87 0.16 -7.25
N GLU A 22 -10.55 0.19 -8.54
CA GLU A 22 -11.48 -0.15 -9.63
C GLU A 22 -10.96 -1.38 -10.38
N TYR A 23 -11.75 -2.44 -10.37
CA TYR A 23 -11.49 -3.67 -11.10
C TYR A 23 -12.32 -3.70 -12.38
N GLN A 24 -11.65 -3.85 -13.53
CA GLN A 24 -12.32 -3.96 -14.82
C GLN A 24 -12.33 -5.42 -15.27
N THR A 25 -13.53 -5.99 -15.38
CA THR A 25 -13.74 -7.37 -15.84
C THR A 25 -14.48 -7.42 -17.17
N VAL A 26 -14.51 -8.59 -17.82
CA VAL A 26 -15.35 -8.86 -19.02
C VAL A 26 -16.83 -8.55 -18.74
N ARG A 27 -17.27 -8.78 -17.51
CA ARG A 27 -18.66 -8.64 -17.09
C ARG A 27 -18.89 -7.26 -16.49
N ARG A 28 -20.10 -6.74 -16.70
CA ARG A 28 -20.54 -5.49 -16.07
C ARG A 28 -20.77 -5.65 -14.56
N GLU A 29 -21.08 -6.86 -14.10
CA GLU A 29 -21.25 -7.18 -12.68
C GLU A 29 -20.24 -8.27 -12.29
N PRO A 30 -19.38 -8.04 -11.28
CA PRO A 30 -18.46 -9.04 -10.76
C PRO A 30 -19.23 -10.22 -10.16
N ARG A 31 -18.65 -11.43 -10.27
CA ARG A 31 -19.24 -12.65 -9.69
C ARG A 31 -18.91 -12.71 -8.19
N ALA A 32 -19.67 -13.49 -7.42
CA ALA A 32 -19.36 -13.72 -5.99
C ALA A 32 -17.93 -14.25 -5.72
N VAL A 33 -17.35 -15.02 -6.65
CA VAL A 33 -15.95 -15.49 -6.58
C VAL A 33 -14.96 -14.32 -6.59
N PHE A 34 -15.30 -13.25 -7.31
CA PHE A 34 -14.50 -12.03 -7.35
C PHE A 34 -14.51 -11.31 -6.01
N ASP A 35 -15.63 -11.33 -5.29
CA ASP A 35 -15.76 -10.68 -3.97
C ASP A 35 -14.87 -11.36 -2.93
N ASP A 36 -14.74 -12.69 -2.95
CA ASP A 36 -13.87 -13.43 -2.04
C ASP A 36 -12.37 -13.21 -2.34
N LEU A 37 -11.99 -13.18 -3.63
CA LEU A 37 -10.62 -12.82 -4.04
C LEU A 37 -10.28 -11.38 -3.67
N THR A 38 -11.26 -10.49 -3.81
CA THR A 38 -11.15 -9.08 -3.44
C THR A 38 -11.00 -8.92 -1.93
N ARG A 39 -11.79 -9.64 -1.11
CA ARG A 39 -11.61 -9.67 0.35
C ARG A 39 -10.20 -10.15 0.74
N THR A 40 -9.73 -11.23 0.12
CA THR A 40 -8.37 -11.77 0.34
C THR A 40 -7.30 -10.73 0.01
N SER A 41 -7.47 -9.98 -1.08
CA SER A 41 -6.59 -8.88 -1.46
C SER A 41 -6.47 -7.83 -0.37
N PHE A 42 -7.61 -7.38 0.17
CA PHE A 42 -7.65 -6.33 1.16
C PHE A 42 -7.14 -6.77 2.53
N GLU A 43 -7.45 -7.99 2.97
CA GLU A 43 -6.88 -8.57 4.19
C GLU A 43 -5.34 -8.66 4.10
N ALA A 44 -4.81 -9.02 2.92
CA ALA A 44 -3.37 -9.07 2.69
C ALA A 44 -2.74 -7.68 2.62
N CYS A 45 -3.43 -6.67 2.06
CA CYS A 45 -3.00 -5.28 2.13
C CYS A 45 -2.90 -4.80 3.57
N ALA A 46 -3.86 -5.16 4.43
CA ALA A 46 -3.84 -4.82 5.85
C ALA A 46 -2.65 -5.46 6.57
N ALA A 47 -2.47 -6.77 6.37
CA ALA A 47 -1.37 -7.52 6.98
C ALA A 47 0.00 -7.02 6.52
N LEU A 48 0.15 -6.69 5.24
CA LEU A 48 1.38 -6.09 4.72
C LEU A 48 1.59 -4.71 5.34
N ALA A 49 0.57 -3.86 5.38
CA ALA A 49 0.69 -2.53 5.97
C ALA A 49 1.14 -2.60 7.43
N ASP A 50 0.53 -3.45 8.24
CA ASP A 50 0.94 -3.64 9.65
C ASP A 50 2.41 -4.09 9.75
N ALA A 51 2.81 -5.09 8.95
CA ALA A 51 4.18 -5.63 8.96
C ALA A 51 5.25 -4.57 8.60
N VAL A 52 5.03 -3.74 7.57
CA VAL A 52 6.00 -2.71 7.19
C VAL A 52 5.88 -1.41 7.99
N PHE A 53 4.73 -1.14 8.61
CA PHE A 53 4.52 0.06 9.42
C PHE A 53 5.41 0.08 10.67
N ASP A 54 5.64 -1.09 11.27
CA ASP A 54 6.51 -1.27 12.43
C ASP A 54 7.99 -1.21 12.04
N GLU A 55 8.40 -1.88 10.96
CA GLU A 55 9.79 -1.85 10.47
C GLU A 55 10.28 -0.44 10.08
N CYS A 56 9.35 0.48 9.77
CA CYS A 56 9.67 1.89 9.54
C CYS A 56 10.17 2.62 10.81
N THR A 57 9.98 2.06 12.01
CA THR A 57 10.44 2.68 13.27
C THR A 57 11.82 2.23 13.72
N GLU A 58 12.21 1.01 13.40
CA GLU A 58 13.49 0.42 13.86
C GLU A 58 14.72 1.06 13.21
N HIS A 59 14.54 1.78 12.11
CA HIS A 59 15.62 2.46 11.37
C HIS A 59 15.75 3.96 11.69
N ALA A 60 14.96 4.50 12.64
CA ALA A 60 15.18 5.86 13.13
C ALA A 60 16.51 5.92 13.88
N SER A 61 17.32 6.94 13.60
CA SER A 61 18.66 7.06 14.20
C SER A 61 18.58 7.08 15.74
N PRO A 62 19.60 6.58 16.46
CA PRO A 62 19.62 6.63 17.94
C PRO A 62 19.42 8.05 18.50
N ALA A 63 19.80 9.07 17.73
CA ALA A 63 19.63 10.48 18.08
C ALA A 63 18.16 10.96 17.93
N GLU A 64 17.40 10.42 16.98
CA GLU A 64 15.96 10.69 16.81
C GLU A 64 15.13 9.92 17.83
N ALA A 65 15.51 8.67 18.14
CA ALA A 65 14.93 7.90 19.24
C ALA A 65 15.17 8.54 20.62
N ALA A 66 16.28 9.26 20.79
CA ALA A 66 16.60 10.00 22.01
C ALA A 66 15.92 11.38 22.09
N ARG A 67 15.64 12.06 20.96
CA ARG A 67 14.90 13.33 20.91
C ARG A 67 13.38 13.15 20.97
N GLY A 68 12.86 12.03 20.48
CA GLY A 68 11.48 11.58 20.63
C GLY A 68 11.35 10.60 21.79
N GLY A 69 11.70 11.04 22.99
CA GLY A 69 11.87 10.16 24.15
C GLY A 69 10.67 9.24 24.41
N ARG A 70 10.95 7.93 24.53
CA ARG A 70 10.37 6.93 25.47
C ARG A 70 8.85 6.90 25.77
N LEU A 71 8.00 7.63 25.06
CA LEU A 71 6.54 7.68 25.28
C LEU A 71 5.71 7.13 24.11
N LEU A 72 6.35 6.71 23.01
CA LEU A 72 5.72 5.92 21.94
C LEU A 72 6.04 4.43 22.07
N ALA A 73 6.35 3.97 23.29
CA ALA A 73 6.32 2.55 23.58
C ALA A 73 4.86 2.09 23.52
N GLN A 74 4.52 1.41 22.42
CA GLN A 74 3.69 0.20 22.51
C GLN A 74 2.23 0.39 22.97
N GLU A 75 1.56 1.51 22.62
CA GLU A 75 0.09 1.53 22.60
C GLU A 75 -0.39 1.20 21.17
N ASP A 76 -0.73 -0.08 20.94
CA ASP A 76 -1.60 -0.64 19.89
C ASP A 76 -1.74 0.18 18.59
N SER A 77 -0.62 0.62 18.00
CA SER A 77 -0.62 1.44 16.79
C SER A 77 -0.61 0.56 15.56
N HIS A 78 -1.60 -0.33 15.47
CA HIS A 78 -1.80 -1.22 14.32
C HIS A 78 -2.48 -0.49 13.17
N VAL A 79 -2.04 -0.78 11.95
CA VAL A 79 -2.72 -0.26 10.76
C VAL A 79 -3.97 -1.09 10.52
N ARG A 80 -5.13 -0.44 10.53
CA ARG A 80 -6.39 -1.05 10.13
C ARG A 80 -6.70 -0.73 8.69
N CYS A 81 -7.23 -1.72 7.99
CA CYS A 81 -7.76 -1.54 6.65
C CYS A 81 -9.28 -1.38 6.72
N ILE A 82 -9.80 -0.39 6.01
CA ILE A 82 -11.23 -0.17 5.80
C ILE A 82 -11.53 -0.51 4.36
N LEU A 83 -12.60 -1.29 4.17
CA LEU A 83 -13.12 -1.62 2.86
C LEU A 83 -14.57 -1.19 2.76
N GLU A 84 -14.88 -0.29 1.83
CA GLU A 84 -16.26 0.11 1.54
C GLU A 84 -16.56 -0.13 0.05
N PRO A 85 -17.55 -0.97 -0.29
CA PRO A 85 -17.99 -1.11 -1.68
C PRO A 85 -18.71 0.16 -2.14
N GLU A 86 -18.21 0.81 -3.19
CA GLU A 86 -18.85 1.99 -3.80
C GLU A 86 -19.77 1.60 -4.97
N GLY A 87 -19.59 0.41 -5.53
CA GLY A 87 -20.38 -0.13 -6.63
C GLY A 87 -19.78 -1.42 -7.20
N PRO A 88 -20.38 -2.01 -8.25
CA PRO A 88 -19.85 -3.21 -8.89
C PRO A 88 -18.41 -3.01 -9.36
N GLY A 89 -17.47 -3.78 -8.79
CA GLY A 89 -16.06 -3.74 -9.14
C GLY A 89 -15.31 -2.49 -8.62
N ARG A 90 -15.93 -1.67 -7.78
CA ARG A 90 -15.35 -0.44 -7.26
C ARG A 90 -15.42 -0.38 -5.74
N TYR A 91 -14.27 -0.15 -5.13
CA TYR A 91 -14.08 -0.20 -3.69
C TYR A 91 -13.29 1.00 -3.20
N LEU A 92 -13.60 1.49 -2.01
CA LEU A 92 -12.76 2.40 -1.25
C LEU A 92 -11.89 1.57 -0.31
N LEU A 93 -10.58 1.63 -0.52
CA LEU A 93 -9.57 1.05 0.35
C LEU A 93 -9.01 2.15 1.25
N GLY A 94 -9.30 2.09 2.54
CA GLY A 94 -8.76 2.98 3.57
C GLY A 94 -7.69 2.28 4.41
N PHE A 95 -6.67 3.02 4.83
CA PHE A 95 -5.75 2.65 5.88
C PHE A 95 -5.88 3.66 7.02
N GLU A 96 -6.02 3.18 8.25
CA GLU A 96 -6.16 4.04 9.41
C GLU A 96 -5.32 3.55 10.59
N VAL A 97 -4.79 4.50 11.36
CA VAL A 97 -4.28 4.23 12.71
C VAL A 97 -5.35 4.73 13.67
N PRO A 98 -6.07 3.84 14.38
CA PRO A 98 -7.21 4.24 15.19
C PRO A 98 -6.79 5.11 16.37
N CYS A 99 -7.69 5.99 16.83
CA CYS A 99 -7.55 6.58 18.15
C CYS A 99 -7.74 5.48 19.21
N GLY A 100 -6.77 5.31 20.12
CA GLY A 100 -6.89 4.34 21.23
C GLY A 100 -8.12 4.61 22.10
N PRO A 101 -8.55 3.63 22.94
CA PRO A 101 -9.66 3.83 23.86
C PRO A 101 -9.26 4.81 24.97
N GLY A 102 -9.35 6.11 24.70
CA GLY A 102 -9.07 7.13 25.70
C GLY A 102 -10.04 7.04 26.90
N PRO A 103 -9.59 7.40 28.12
CA PRO A 103 -10.45 7.47 29.29
C PRO A 103 -11.49 8.58 29.08
N GLY A 104 -12.68 8.23 28.62
CA GLY A 104 -13.74 9.20 28.33
C GLY A 104 -14.70 8.86 27.20
N GLN A 105 -14.66 7.64 26.62
CA GLN A 105 -15.56 7.24 25.52
C GLN A 105 -17.06 7.47 25.81
N GLY A 106 -17.51 7.38 27.06
CA GLY A 106 -18.89 7.68 27.42
C GLY A 106 -19.24 9.17 27.27
N LEU A 107 -18.34 10.05 27.71
CA LEU A 107 -18.55 11.50 27.73
C LEU A 107 -18.29 12.11 26.35
N SER A 108 -17.34 11.58 25.57
CA SER A 108 -17.11 11.97 24.18
C SER A 108 -18.25 11.53 23.26
N ARG A 109 -18.82 10.32 23.44
CA ARG A 109 -20.04 9.88 22.72
C ARG A 109 -21.24 10.75 23.08
N LEU A 110 -21.41 11.12 24.35
CA LEU A 110 -22.47 12.03 24.79
C LEU A 110 -22.29 13.43 24.20
N LEU A 111 -21.09 14.00 24.23
CA LEU A 111 -20.79 15.30 23.62
C LEU A 111 -20.97 15.29 22.10
N HIS A 112 -20.67 14.17 21.43
CA HIS A 112 -20.93 14.00 20.00
C HIS A 112 -22.43 13.88 19.70
N ALA A 113 -23.18 13.11 20.50
CA ALA A 113 -24.64 13.01 20.39
C ALA A 113 -25.36 14.34 20.68
N LEU A 114 -24.74 15.20 21.51
CA LEU A 114 -25.23 16.54 21.82
C LEU A 114 -24.75 17.61 20.81
N GLY A 115 -23.94 17.27 19.81
CA GLY A 115 -23.41 18.22 18.83
C GLY A 115 -22.41 19.24 19.40
N LEU A 116 -21.85 18.97 20.58
CA LEU A 116 -21.04 19.92 21.36
C LEU A 116 -19.53 19.80 21.15
N LYS A 117 -19.05 18.88 20.31
CA LYS A 117 -17.62 18.73 20.00
C LYS A 117 -17.24 19.25 18.62
N GLY A 118 -16.85 20.52 18.59
CA GLY A 118 -15.93 21.06 17.58
C GLY A 118 -14.49 20.88 18.04
N ALA A 119 -13.97 19.65 17.97
CA ALA A 119 -12.54 19.38 18.06
C ALA A 119 -12.28 18.06 17.36
N ALA A 120 -12.03 18.12 16.05
CA ALA A 120 -11.49 17.00 15.30
C ALA A 120 -10.29 16.43 16.08
N ALA A 121 -10.22 15.11 16.23
CA ALA A 121 -8.99 14.47 16.68
C ALA A 121 -7.87 15.00 15.78
N ARG A 122 -6.91 15.74 16.34
CA ARG A 122 -5.80 16.28 15.56
C ARG A 122 -5.05 15.08 14.99
N THR A 123 -5.04 14.96 13.67
CA THR A 123 -4.18 14.03 12.93
C THR A 123 -2.76 14.19 13.47
N ASP A 124 -2.15 13.08 13.87
CA ASP A 124 -0.77 13.05 14.35
C ASP A 124 0.16 13.11 13.13
N PRO A 125 0.91 14.20 12.90
CA PRO A 125 1.69 14.37 11.68
C PRO A 125 2.78 13.30 11.52
N ALA A 126 3.32 12.79 12.62
CA ALA A 126 4.35 11.74 12.57
C ALA A 126 3.74 10.40 12.16
N LEU A 127 2.59 10.03 12.72
CA LEU A 127 1.86 8.83 12.30
C LEU A 127 1.31 8.96 10.87
N GLN A 128 0.83 10.13 10.48
CA GLN A 128 0.38 10.38 9.11
C GLN A 128 1.54 10.24 8.12
N GLY A 129 2.71 10.81 8.42
CA GLY A 129 3.91 10.63 7.60
C GLY A 129 4.30 9.16 7.45
N ARG A 130 4.30 8.40 8.56
CA ARG A 130 4.58 6.96 8.55
C ARG A 130 3.57 6.16 7.74
N LEU A 131 2.28 6.49 7.87
CA LEU A 131 1.21 5.81 7.12
C LEU A 131 1.38 6.04 5.62
N LEU A 132 1.59 7.29 5.20
CA LEU A 132 1.88 7.66 3.81
C LEU A 132 3.13 6.96 3.26
N SER A 133 4.19 6.85 4.06
CA SER A 133 5.39 6.09 3.66
C SER A 133 5.11 4.60 3.49
N THR A 134 4.24 4.04 4.33
CA THR A 134 3.87 2.61 4.31
C THR A 134 3.00 2.29 3.09
N THR A 135 1.99 3.10 2.80
CA THR A 135 1.13 2.93 1.62
C THR A 135 1.91 3.13 0.32
N HIS A 136 2.82 4.10 0.25
CA HIS A 136 3.74 4.25 -0.88
C HIS A 136 4.65 3.04 -1.06
N LEU A 137 5.12 2.43 0.03
CA LEU A 137 5.94 1.22 -0.05
C LEU A 137 5.15 0.03 -0.58
N ILE A 138 3.89 -0.14 -0.17
CA ILE A 138 2.99 -1.17 -0.70
C ILE A 138 2.73 -0.92 -2.20
N GLU A 139 2.47 0.33 -2.59
CA GLU A 139 2.33 0.73 -4.00
C GLU A 139 3.57 0.33 -4.80
N ASP A 140 4.77 0.68 -4.34
CA ASP A 140 6.02 0.33 -5.01
C ASP A 140 6.25 -1.19 -5.11
N LEU A 141 5.86 -1.95 -4.09
CA LEU A 141 5.94 -3.42 -4.11
C LEU A 141 5.00 -4.01 -5.18
N VAL A 142 3.73 -3.60 -5.18
CA VAL A 142 2.74 -4.09 -6.16
C VAL A 142 3.16 -3.72 -7.58
N LEU A 143 3.59 -2.48 -7.80
CA LEU A 143 4.03 -2.01 -9.10
C LEU A 143 5.38 -2.61 -9.52
N GLY A 144 6.21 -3.00 -8.55
CA GLY A 144 7.41 -3.80 -8.78
C GLY A 144 7.05 -5.18 -9.36
N VAL A 145 6.11 -5.88 -8.73
CA VAL A 145 5.59 -7.16 -9.24
C VAL A 145 5.00 -6.99 -10.64
N ASP A 146 4.17 -5.97 -10.87
CA ASP A 146 3.60 -5.68 -12.19
C ASP A 146 4.68 -5.47 -13.26
N SER A 147 5.72 -4.70 -12.95
CA SER A 147 6.83 -4.44 -13.89
C SER A 147 7.59 -5.72 -14.24
N ILE A 148 7.80 -6.60 -13.25
CA ILE A 148 8.45 -7.90 -13.45
C ILE A 148 7.58 -8.80 -14.32
N CYS A 149 6.30 -8.97 -13.96
CA CYS A 149 5.38 -9.85 -14.67
C CYS A 149 5.00 -9.37 -16.08
N SER A 150 5.02 -8.06 -16.31
CA SER A 150 4.70 -7.46 -17.61
C SER A 150 5.89 -7.47 -18.59
N THR A 151 7.10 -7.81 -18.12
CA THR A 151 8.29 -7.90 -18.96
C THR A 151 8.53 -9.35 -19.40
N ALA A 152 8.97 -9.56 -20.64
CA ALA A 152 9.26 -10.91 -21.10
C ALA A 152 10.41 -11.54 -20.30
N PRO A 153 10.37 -12.86 -20.02
CA PRO A 153 11.41 -13.51 -19.22
C PRO A 153 12.79 -13.31 -19.83
N GLY A 154 13.78 -12.98 -18.99
CA GLY A 154 15.16 -12.73 -19.42
C GLY A 154 15.43 -11.37 -20.09
N ARG A 155 14.41 -10.53 -20.32
CA ARG A 155 14.62 -9.16 -20.82
C ARG A 155 14.81 -8.12 -19.70
N LEU A 156 14.20 -8.37 -18.54
CA LEU A 156 14.31 -7.44 -17.42
C LEU A 156 15.69 -7.52 -16.78
N THR A 157 16.41 -6.41 -16.78
CA THR A 157 17.63 -6.22 -16.00
C THR A 157 17.36 -5.24 -14.87
N VAL A 158 18.14 -5.35 -13.79
CA VAL A 158 18.00 -4.48 -12.62
C VAL A 158 19.34 -3.88 -12.26
N GLY A 159 19.35 -2.57 -12.04
CA GLY A 159 20.54 -1.78 -11.76
C GLY A 159 20.43 -0.93 -10.51
N ILE A 160 21.58 -0.49 -9.98
CA ILE A 160 21.64 0.56 -8.96
C ILE A 160 21.98 1.88 -9.65
N ALA A 161 21.17 2.90 -9.45
CA ALA A 161 21.43 4.26 -9.91
C ALA A 161 21.52 5.23 -8.72
N GLY A 162 22.42 6.21 -8.80
CA GLY A 162 22.65 7.19 -7.73
C GLY A 162 23.83 6.85 -6.82
N SER A 163 24.20 7.80 -5.95
CA SER A 163 25.21 7.61 -4.90
C SER A 163 24.57 7.00 -3.63
N GLU A 164 25.37 6.53 -2.67
CA GLU A 164 24.87 5.77 -1.50
C GLU A 164 23.68 6.39 -0.75
N GLN A 165 23.54 7.73 -0.73
CA GLN A 165 22.44 8.42 -0.05
C GLN A 165 21.18 8.60 -0.92
N ASP A 166 21.32 8.57 -2.25
CA ASP A 166 20.22 8.73 -3.23
C ASP A 166 20.07 7.47 -4.11
N ALA A 167 20.53 6.31 -3.61
CA ALA A 167 20.53 5.08 -4.36
C ALA A 167 19.10 4.62 -4.65
N SER A 168 18.82 4.31 -5.91
CA SER A 168 17.57 3.75 -6.39
C SER A 168 17.85 2.49 -7.20
N ILE A 169 16.89 1.59 -7.21
CA ILE A 169 16.93 0.37 -8.01
C ILE A 169 16.12 0.62 -9.28
N GLU A 170 16.77 0.47 -10.43
CA GLU A 170 16.15 0.68 -11.74
C GLU A 170 15.75 -0.66 -12.36
N PHE A 171 14.50 -0.77 -12.80
CA PHE A 171 13.99 -1.87 -13.61
C PHE A 171 14.11 -1.47 -15.07
N ILE A 172 14.88 -2.22 -15.85
CA ILE A 172 15.30 -1.85 -17.20
C ILE A 172 14.88 -2.94 -18.18
N ASP A 173 14.25 -2.56 -19.29
CA ASP A 173 14.03 -3.42 -20.44
C ASP A 173 14.80 -2.89 -21.64
N GLY A 174 15.92 -3.54 -21.95
CA GLY A 174 16.88 -3.07 -22.95
C GLY A 174 17.48 -1.73 -22.56
N VAL A 175 17.06 -0.65 -23.23
CA VAL A 175 17.50 0.73 -22.97
C VAL A 175 16.48 1.56 -22.19
N ARG A 176 15.29 1.00 -21.92
CA ARG A 176 14.19 1.73 -21.29
C ARG A 176 14.13 1.43 -19.81
N ILE A 177 14.27 2.47 -18.99
CA ILE A 177 13.90 2.40 -17.56
C ILE A 177 12.37 2.32 -17.47
N LEU A 178 11.88 1.18 -16.97
CA LEU A 178 10.47 0.94 -16.73
C LEU A 178 10.03 1.55 -15.40
N ARG A 179 10.86 1.42 -14.36
CA ARG A 179 10.55 1.88 -13.01
C ARG A 179 11.81 2.13 -12.19
N ARG A 180 11.71 3.05 -11.24
CA ARG A 180 12.68 3.26 -10.16
C ARG A 180 12.00 2.94 -8.84
N ILE A 181 12.60 2.10 -8.03
CA ILE A 181 12.11 1.76 -6.69
C ILE A 181 13.19 2.03 -5.64
N HIS A 182 12.76 2.24 -4.40
CA HIS A 182 13.69 2.38 -3.30
C HIS A 182 14.42 1.04 -3.01
N PRO A 183 15.70 1.04 -2.58
CA PRO A 183 16.44 -0.19 -2.24
C PRO A 183 15.77 -1.02 -1.14
N ARG A 184 15.00 -0.39 -0.25
CA ARG A 184 14.16 -1.09 0.72
C ARG A 184 13.07 -1.93 0.04
N THR A 185 12.38 -1.38 -0.95
CA THR A 185 11.37 -2.11 -1.74
C THR A 185 11.99 -3.34 -2.39
N TRP A 186 13.17 -3.21 -2.99
CA TRP A 186 13.89 -4.33 -3.60
C TRP A 186 14.24 -5.44 -2.59
N ARG A 187 14.73 -5.06 -1.40
CA ARG A 187 15.00 -6.03 -0.31
C ARG A 187 13.74 -6.75 0.16
N LEU A 188 12.62 -6.03 0.27
CA LEU A 188 11.34 -6.62 0.66
C LEU A 188 10.78 -7.57 -0.41
N LEU A 189 10.97 -7.30 -1.70
CA LEU A 189 10.58 -8.24 -2.77
C LEU A 189 11.27 -9.61 -2.64
N HIS A 190 12.49 -9.65 -2.09
CA HIS A 190 13.24 -10.91 -1.89
C HIS A 190 12.75 -11.74 -0.70
N ARG A 191 11.88 -11.20 0.15
CA ARG A 191 11.38 -11.88 1.33
C ARG A 191 10.18 -12.75 1.00
N ASP A 192 10.23 -14.02 1.39
CA ASP A 192 9.17 -14.99 1.08
C ASP A 192 7.83 -14.62 1.74
N ASP A 193 7.86 -14.12 2.98
CA ASP A 193 6.67 -13.65 3.71
C ASP A 193 5.99 -12.46 3.01
N VAL A 194 6.80 -11.54 2.46
CA VAL A 194 6.29 -10.42 1.67
C VAL A 194 5.74 -10.90 0.33
N GLN A 195 6.41 -11.84 -0.35
CA GLN A 195 5.87 -12.42 -1.58
C GLN A 195 4.54 -13.14 -1.35
N ASP A 196 4.38 -13.86 -0.24
CA ASP A 196 3.10 -14.49 0.14
C ASP A 196 1.98 -13.47 0.28
N LEU A 197 2.24 -12.34 0.95
CA LEU A 197 1.27 -11.26 1.06
C LEU A 197 0.98 -10.62 -0.31
N LEU A 198 2.00 -10.38 -1.14
CA LEU A 198 1.83 -9.83 -2.48
C LEU A 198 1.01 -10.74 -3.40
N ARG A 199 1.18 -12.07 -3.31
CA ARG A 199 0.33 -13.04 -4.03
C ARG A 199 -1.13 -12.89 -3.65
N ARG A 200 -1.41 -12.74 -2.34
CA ARG A 200 -2.78 -12.57 -1.83
C ARG A 200 -3.35 -11.19 -2.19
N ILE A 201 -2.56 -10.12 -2.15
CA ILE A 201 -2.94 -8.79 -2.64
C ILE A 201 -3.37 -8.88 -4.12
N LEU A 202 -2.66 -9.68 -4.91
CA LEU A 202 -2.96 -9.87 -6.33
C LEU A 202 -3.94 -11.02 -6.62
N ALA A 203 -4.56 -11.61 -5.60
CA ALA A 203 -5.52 -12.70 -5.75
C ALA A 203 -6.65 -12.43 -6.77
N PRO A 204 -7.19 -11.20 -6.94
CA PRO A 204 -8.18 -10.91 -7.98
C PRO A 204 -7.73 -11.26 -9.40
N PHE A 205 -6.42 -11.24 -9.69
CA PHE A 205 -5.89 -11.66 -10.98
C PHE A 205 -5.95 -13.17 -11.23
N GLN A 206 -6.28 -13.99 -10.22
CA GLN A 206 -6.60 -15.40 -10.46
C GLN A 206 -7.87 -15.56 -11.29
N ASP A 207 -8.77 -14.57 -11.28
CA ASP A 207 -9.95 -14.56 -12.13
C ASP A 207 -9.55 -14.27 -13.60
N PRO A 208 -9.78 -15.22 -14.54
CA PRO A 208 -9.46 -14.99 -15.95
C PRO A 208 -10.29 -13.88 -16.60
N GLU A 209 -11.40 -13.46 -15.98
CA GLU A 209 -12.25 -12.38 -16.48
C GLU A 209 -11.75 -10.98 -16.07
N LEU A 210 -10.76 -10.87 -15.17
CA LEU A 210 -10.15 -9.59 -14.78
C LEU A 210 -9.11 -9.13 -15.80
N TYR A 211 -9.26 -7.91 -16.31
CA TYR A 211 -8.32 -7.29 -17.25
C TYR A 211 -7.39 -6.30 -16.58
N THR A 212 -7.92 -5.40 -15.76
CA THR A 212 -7.12 -4.34 -15.13
C THR A 212 -7.59 -4.06 -13.72
N LEU A 213 -6.63 -3.63 -12.90
CA LEU A 213 -6.84 -3.02 -11.60
C LEU A 213 -6.35 -1.59 -11.68
N ASN A 214 -7.22 -0.61 -11.50
CA ASN A 214 -6.87 0.80 -11.42
C ASN A 214 -6.95 1.26 -9.96
N ILE A 215 -5.89 1.90 -9.45
CA ILE A 215 -5.89 2.45 -8.11
C ILE A 215 -5.66 3.95 -8.20
N ARG A 216 -6.53 4.72 -7.52
CA ARG A 216 -6.46 6.17 -7.43
C ARG A 216 -6.38 6.59 -5.97
N SER A 217 -5.20 7.03 -5.53
CA SER A 217 -5.03 7.64 -4.21
C SER A 217 -5.90 8.90 -4.10
N GLN A 218 -6.56 9.03 -2.95
CA GLN A 218 -7.34 10.20 -2.58
C GLN A 218 -6.59 10.95 -1.48
N PRO A 219 -5.64 11.84 -1.84
CA PRO A 219 -4.81 12.48 -0.85
C PRO A 219 -5.67 13.40 0.04
N PRO A 220 -5.37 13.45 1.35
CA PRO A 220 -6.16 14.25 2.29
C PRO A 220 -6.06 15.78 2.05
N TYR A 221 -5.10 16.25 1.25
CA TYR A 221 -4.72 17.68 1.16
C TYR A 221 -4.68 18.25 -0.26
N GLY A 222 -5.59 17.85 -1.16
CA GLY A 222 -5.77 18.52 -2.46
C GLY A 222 -4.56 18.44 -3.41
N SER A 223 -3.58 17.58 -3.12
CA SER A 223 -2.52 17.24 -4.05
C SER A 223 -3.06 16.36 -5.18
N LEU A 224 -2.31 16.30 -6.30
CA LEU A 224 -2.60 15.32 -7.35
C LEU A 224 -2.42 13.92 -6.76
N GLY A 225 -3.53 13.19 -6.64
CA GLY A 225 -3.52 11.79 -6.22
C GLY A 225 -2.75 10.95 -7.22
N ARG A 226 -2.02 9.95 -6.72
CA ARG A 226 -1.35 8.96 -7.56
C ARG A 226 -2.39 8.08 -8.22
N ASN A 227 -2.21 7.82 -9.51
CA ASN A 227 -3.04 6.89 -10.27
C ASN A 227 -2.12 5.92 -11.00
N TRP A 228 -2.38 4.63 -10.82
CA TRP A 228 -1.65 3.58 -11.51
C TRP A 228 -2.59 2.44 -11.87
N THR A 229 -2.14 1.61 -12.81
CA THR A 229 -2.92 0.50 -13.34
C THR A 229 -2.04 -0.72 -13.47
N VAL A 230 -2.54 -1.85 -13.00
CA VAL A 230 -1.93 -3.17 -13.19
C VAL A 230 -2.77 -3.91 -14.22
N THR A 231 -2.10 -4.50 -15.21
CA THR A 231 -2.77 -5.20 -16.31
C THR A 231 -2.56 -6.70 -16.18
N SER A 232 -3.64 -7.45 -16.35
CA SER A 232 -3.64 -8.91 -16.31
C SER A 232 -2.78 -9.46 -17.44
N ASN A 233 -1.81 -10.31 -17.07
CA ASN A 233 -0.96 -11.04 -18.00
C ASN A 233 -0.70 -12.44 -17.45
N GLU A 234 -0.19 -13.36 -18.28
CA GLU A 234 0.00 -14.75 -17.87
C GLU A 234 0.94 -14.91 -16.67
N GLN A 235 2.02 -14.15 -16.59
CA GLN A 235 2.96 -14.24 -15.48
C GLN A 235 2.34 -13.74 -14.17
N LEU A 236 1.60 -12.64 -14.21
CA LEU A 236 0.89 -12.08 -13.05
C LEU A 236 -0.14 -13.07 -12.52
N ARG A 237 -0.89 -13.72 -13.41
CA ARG A 237 -1.87 -14.76 -13.05
C ARG A 237 -1.20 -15.98 -12.41
N ARG A 238 -0.04 -16.41 -12.95
CA ARG A 238 0.75 -17.50 -12.35
C ARG A 238 1.26 -17.13 -10.97
N PHE A 239 1.77 -15.91 -10.78
CA PHE A 239 2.22 -15.41 -9.48
C PHE A 239 1.05 -15.38 -8.48
N ALA A 240 -0.06 -14.74 -8.84
CA ALA A 240 -1.26 -14.68 -8.01
C ALA A 240 -1.79 -16.08 -7.63
N GLY A 241 -1.67 -17.05 -8.54
CA GLY A 241 -2.02 -18.46 -8.33
C GLY A 241 -1.04 -19.29 -7.49
N GLY A 242 -0.03 -18.68 -6.87
CA GLY A 242 0.94 -19.38 -6.01
C GLY A 242 2.34 -19.53 -6.60
N GLY A 243 2.59 -18.99 -7.81
CA GLY A 243 3.91 -18.96 -8.41
C GLY A 243 4.92 -18.12 -7.62
N ARG A 244 6.19 -18.44 -7.76
CA ARG A 244 7.29 -17.62 -7.24
C ARG A 244 7.52 -16.42 -8.16
N LEU A 245 7.90 -15.28 -7.58
CA LEU A 245 8.41 -14.15 -8.35
C LEU A 245 9.90 -14.35 -8.58
N ASP A 246 10.30 -14.62 -9.81
CA ASP A 246 11.70 -14.75 -10.18
C ASP A 246 12.33 -13.36 -10.32
N LEU A 247 13.09 -12.97 -9.31
CA LEU A 247 13.78 -11.68 -9.28
C LEU A 247 15.09 -11.77 -10.06
N PRO A 248 15.33 -10.88 -11.04
CA PRO A 248 16.60 -10.85 -11.77
C PRO A 248 17.75 -10.47 -10.82
N ALA A 249 18.95 -10.94 -11.15
CA ALA A 249 20.14 -10.58 -10.40
C ALA A 249 20.38 -9.06 -10.49
N LEU A 250 20.76 -8.46 -9.35
CA LEU A 250 21.11 -7.05 -9.30
C LEU A 250 22.46 -6.85 -10.02
N GLY A 251 22.42 -6.16 -11.17
CA GLY A 251 23.61 -5.84 -11.94
C GLY A 251 24.54 -4.92 -11.15
N THR A 252 25.85 -5.10 -11.29
CA THR A 252 26.80 -4.14 -10.74
C THR A 252 26.81 -2.88 -11.62
N PRO A 253 27.15 -1.70 -11.07
CA PRO A 253 27.15 -0.45 -11.84
C PRO A 253 28.01 -0.49 -13.13
N GLN A 254 28.96 -1.42 -13.21
CA GLN A 254 29.85 -1.60 -14.36
C GLN A 254 29.25 -2.45 -15.49
N ASP A 255 28.26 -3.29 -15.21
CA ASP A 255 27.70 -4.23 -16.20
C ASP A 255 26.69 -3.56 -17.16
N LEU A 256 26.08 -2.45 -16.73
CA LEU A 256 25.04 -1.74 -17.51
C LEU A 256 25.60 -0.76 -18.56
N LEU A 257 26.92 -0.51 -18.56
CA LEU A 257 27.61 0.32 -19.54
C LEU A 257 28.39 -0.50 -20.58
N ALA A 258 28.43 -1.83 -20.42
CA ALA A 258 29.15 -2.74 -21.31
C ALA A 258 28.25 -3.51 -22.28
N SER A 259 26.94 -3.21 -22.30
CA SER A 259 25.93 -3.85 -23.16
C SER A 259 25.52 -2.97 -24.32
#